data_AF-A0A836KBT7-F1
#
_entry.id   AF-A0A836KBT7-F1
#
_cell.length_a   1.000
_cell.length_b   1.000
_cell.length_c   1.000
_cell.angle_alpha   90.00
_cell.angle_beta   90.00
_cell.angle_gamma   90.00
#
_symmetry.space_group_name_H-M   'P 1'
#
loop_
_entity.id
_entity.type
_entity.pdbx_description
1 polymer ?
#
loop_
_entity_poly.entity_id
_entity_poly.type
_entity_poly.pdbx_seq_one_letter_code
_entity_poly.pdbx_strand_id
1 'polypeptide(L)'
;MRTLEHTSWVSVLGGHSVAYGDAPQKLCTRTPATAALAPSVATVSSRLTKKFDGDYWKDLVVLIPSLLRETFACEASIALGVRQEAITDVHFRLGSLYVTFHVTHDEDISQEEMDRRIEEYPFREMWRLYNQRDGAPDGLDAALQRLKDLEMKLNDKNRELEKERGDNEQKINDLKMQLQALQNEIAGPVAEREQSLLHQLGKEQGARKKVESQLRAADDEKKKLLEALKQEKLRAEKTAQRHNDLIAAIIQENKKEKEAKEREHNEQMEVKDYIIENLKSQLRTRANGSASPRNSILDVDQSEEFNKLMERMEDMAAVLQRTQESENEARAQIQHLSDLLKRSEEARQAESLSYDNNVVALTQQIHSYRDTKIAEDHERRAKEDRERGRVSVSEAVRENATIVREYTTSLENLIVSLQDRLRAINEEYNYYLTEAETDVSHERQILAEHEEDSKEIRQVFRSSSIALQKIYWGTREPEAQQIIQNLDAAASSAEKSSAAVRVAIAMLDSKARAFGDQKSWMEQHQKIMCELLRSLRDLNKRAFDRQRTLMDDKVSKS
;
A
#
# COMPACT_ATOMS: atom_id res chain seq x y z
N MET A 1 11.10 -16.47 5.50
CA MET A 1 11.39 -17.90 5.72
C MET A 1 10.17 -18.56 6.34
N ARG A 2 9.35 -19.23 5.52
CA ARG A 2 8.44 -20.33 5.86
C ARG A 2 8.01 -20.96 4.53
N THR A 3 8.06 -22.28 4.50
CA THR A 3 8.22 -23.15 3.35
C THR A 3 6.90 -23.44 2.63
N LEU A 4 7.00 -23.55 1.30
CA LEU A 4 5.99 -24.08 0.39
C LEU A 4 5.94 -25.60 0.50
N GLU A 5 4.74 -26.19 0.53
CA GLU A 5 4.54 -27.60 0.22
C GLU A 5 3.63 -27.73 -1.00
N HIS A 6 4.23 -28.23 -2.08
CA HIS A 6 3.57 -28.71 -3.28
C HIS A 6 3.12 -30.15 -3.04
N THR A 7 1.83 -30.45 -3.14
CA THR A 7 1.33 -31.82 -3.27
C THR A 7 1.07 -32.15 -4.74
N SER A 8 1.91 -33.03 -5.28
CA SER A 8 1.82 -33.61 -6.62
C SER A 8 0.86 -34.81 -6.62
N TRP A 9 0.10 -34.92 -7.70
CA TRP A 9 -0.63 -36.12 -8.10
C TRP A 9 0.31 -37.07 -8.85
N VAL A 10 0.23 -38.37 -8.58
CA VAL A 10 0.81 -39.43 -9.42
C VAL A 10 -0.23 -40.53 -9.59
N SER A 11 -0.69 -40.71 -10.83
CA SER A 11 -1.53 -41.81 -11.27
C SER A 11 -0.69 -43.03 -11.63
N VAL A 12 -1.19 -44.20 -11.24
CA VAL A 12 -0.64 -45.53 -11.54
C VAL A 12 -1.25 -46.04 -12.85
N LEU A 13 -0.42 -46.32 -13.85
CA LEU A 13 -0.75 -47.17 -14.99
C LEU A 13 0.47 -48.05 -15.32
N GLY A 14 0.33 -49.35 -15.04
CA GLY A 14 1.25 -50.39 -15.50
C GLY A 14 0.58 -51.17 -16.63
N GLY A 15 1.16 -51.13 -17.82
CA GLY A 15 0.78 -51.99 -18.94
C GLY A 15 1.44 -53.37 -18.85
N HIS A 16 0.84 -54.36 -19.50
CA HIS A 16 1.49 -55.59 -19.97
C HIS A 16 0.89 -55.96 -21.32
N SER A 17 1.75 -56.40 -22.24
CA SER A 17 1.42 -56.75 -23.62
C SER A 17 1.93 -58.15 -23.97
N VAL A 18 1.11 -58.89 -24.72
CA VAL A 18 1.41 -59.84 -25.82
C VAL A 18 1.91 -61.26 -25.46
N ALA A 19 1.19 -62.30 -25.93
CA ALA A 19 1.62 -63.18 -27.03
C ALA A 19 0.61 -64.30 -27.40
N TYR A 20 0.66 -64.69 -28.67
CA TYR A 20 -0.15 -65.60 -29.49
C TYR A 20 -0.19 -67.10 -29.08
N GLY A 21 -1.18 -67.84 -29.61
CA GLY A 21 -1.08 -69.30 -29.76
C GLY A 21 -2.35 -70.07 -30.19
N ASP A 22 -2.53 -70.20 -31.50
CA ASP A 22 -2.95 -71.37 -32.31
C ASP A 22 -4.26 -72.18 -32.08
N ALA A 23 -4.88 -72.55 -33.22
CA ALA A 23 -5.98 -73.50 -33.37
C ALA A 23 -5.45 -74.94 -33.56
N PRO A 24 -6.31 -75.99 -33.50
CA PRO A 24 -6.70 -76.64 -34.76
C PRO A 24 -8.10 -77.32 -34.76
N GLN A 25 -8.38 -77.97 -35.89
CA GLN A 25 -9.64 -78.33 -36.54
C GLN A 25 -10.21 -79.74 -36.23
N LYS A 26 -11.43 -79.96 -36.77
CA LYS A 26 -11.99 -81.19 -37.41
C LYS A 26 -12.61 -82.28 -36.53
N LEU A 27 -13.87 -82.61 -36.83
CA LEU A 27 -14.40 -83.98 -36.98
C LEU A 27 -15.75 -83.93 -37.72
N CYS A 28 -15.89 -84.77 -38.74
CA CYS A 28 -17.10 -84.93 -39.53
C CYS A 28 -17.33 -86.42 -39.81
N THR A 29 -18.57 -86.87 -39.58
CA THR A 29 -19.32 -87.98 -40.23
C THR A 29 -18.82 -89.42 -40.16
N ARG A 30 -19.73 -90.37 -39.82
CA ARG A 30 -20.36 -91.33 -40.78
C ARG A 30 -21.01 -92.56 -40.09
N THR A 31 -22.21 -92.91 -40.57
CA THR A 31 -22.84 -94.26 -40.65
C THR A 31 -23.66 -94.26 -41.95
N PRO A 32 -24.17 -95.38 -42.55
CA PRO A 32 -24.53 -96.69 -41.98
C PRO A 32 -24.25 -97.92 -42.90
N ALA A 33 -24.66 -99.13 -42.48
CA ALA A 33 -25.50 -100.09 -43.26
C ALA A 33 -25.44 -101.53 -42.69
N THR A 34 -26.61 -102.16 -42.56
CA THR A 34 -26.80 -103.59 -42.24
C THR A 34 -27.93 -104.12 -43.11
N ALA A 35 -27.74 -105.29 -43.73
CA ALA A 35 -28.79 -106.08 -44.37
C ALA A 35 -28.39 -107.56 -44.37
N ALA A 36 -29.28 -108.46 -43.94
CA ALA A 36 -29.26 -109.86 -44.35
C ALA A 36 -30.56 -110.62 -43.99
N LEU A 37 -31.06 -111.38 -44.98
CA LEU A 37 -31.66 -112.74 -44.94
C LEU A 37 -33.19 -112.94 -44.87
N ALA A 38 -33.68 -113.70 -45.88
CA ALA A 38 -35.01 -114.30 -46.11
C ALA A 38 -35.18 -115.66 -45.39
N PRO A 39 -36.36 -116.35 -45.45
CA PRO A 39 -36.72 -117.26 -46.59
C PRO A 39 -38.22 -117.18 -46.99
N SER A 40 -38.60 -117.15 -48.28
CA SER A 40 -38.75 -118.24 -49.27
C SER A 40 -39.91 -119.23 -49.03
N VAL A 41 -41.14 -118.76 -49.22
CA VAL A 41 -42.26 -119.53 -49.81
C VAL A 41 -42.31 -119.11 -51.28
N ALA A 42 -42.51 -120.03 -52.23
CA ALA A 42 -42.52 -119.71 -53.66
C ALA A 42 -43.57 -118.62 -53.94
N THR A 43 -43.12 -117.40 -54.21
CA THR A 43 -43.97 -116.22 -54.35
C THR A 43 -44.12 -115.89 -55.83
N VAL A 44 -45.35 -115.79 -56.30
CA VAL A 44 -45.70 -115.46 -57.68
C VAL A 44 -45.99 -113.96 -57.75
N SER A 45 -45.49 -113.29 -58.78
CA SER A 45 -45.75 -111.87 -59.00
C SER A 45 -46.81 -111.69 -60.08
N SER A 46 -47.94 -111.11 -59.72
CA SER A 46 -49.06 -110.84 -60.62
C SER A 46 -49.21 -109.34 -60.86
N ARG A 47 -49.57 -108.97 -62.10
CA ARG A 47 -49.81 -107.57 -62.48
C ARG A 47 -51.30 -107.27 -62.42
N LEU A 48 -51.66 -106.27 -61.62
CA LEU A 48 -53.04 -105.85 -61.39
C LEU A 48 -53.24 -104.42 -61.90
N THR A 49 -54.47 -104.04 -62.20
CA THR A 49 -54.82 -102.66 -62.58
C THR A 49 -56.13 -102.24 -61.95
N LYS A 50 -56.11 -101.12 -61.20
CA LYS A 50 -57.31 -100.49 -60.65
C LYS A 50 -57.60 -99.18 -61.37
N LYS A 51 -58.88 -98.94 -61.66
CA LYS A 51 -59.36 -97.68 -62.23
C LYS A 51 -60.05 -96.85 -61.15
N PHE A 52 -59.71 -95.57 -61.07
CA PHE A 52 -60.41 -94.57 -60.27
C PHE A 52 -61.07 -93.57 -61.22
N ASP A 53 -62.40 -93.49 -61.16
CA ASP A 53 -63.16 -92.56 -61.97
C ASP A 53 -63.19 -91.17 -61.31
N GLY A 54 -62.77 -90.14 -62.03
CA GLY A 54 -62.74 -88.77 -61.52
C GLY A 54 -61.85 -87.89 -62.38
N ASP A 55 -62.14 -86.60 -62.40
CA ASP A 55 -61.37 -85.61 -63.14
C ASP A 55 -60.27 -85.01 -62.25
N TYR A 56 -59.20 -84.47 -62.84
CA TYR A 56 -58.15 -83.73 -62.12
C TYR A 56 -57.19 -84.57 -61.25
N TRP A 57 -57.13 -85.89 -61.40
CA TRP A 57 -56.06 -86.71 -60.80
C TRP A 57 -54.65 -86.26 -61.21
N LYS A 58 -54.51 -85.65 -62.40
CA LYS A 58 -53.25 -85.07 -62.90
C LYS A 58 -52.64 -84.03 -61.95
N ASP A 59 -53.46 -83.24 -61.28
CA ASP A 59 -52.99 -82.12 -60.46
C ASP A 59 -52.43 -82.65 -59.13
N LEU A 60 -53.07 -83.68 -58.56
CA LEU A 60 -52.58 -84.37 -57.36
C LEU A 60 -51.31 -85.18 -57.63
N VAL A 61 -51.17 -85.79 -58.82
CA VAL A 61 -49.94 -86.49 -59.23
C VAL A 61 -48.75 -85.52 -59.35
N VAL A 62 -48.98 -84.24 -59.67
CA VAL A 62 -47.92 -83.20 -59.72
C VAL A 62 -47.65 -82.58 -58.36
N LEU A 63 -48.70 -82.31 -57.58
CA LEU A 63 -48.58 -81.58 -56.31
C LEU A 63 -48.01 -82.46 -55.19
N ILE A 64 -48.45 -83.73 -55.10
CA ILE A 64 -48.10 -84.64 -54.01
C ILE A 64 -47.79 -86.08 -54.51
N PRO A 65 -46.82 -86.26 -55.44
CA PRO A 65 -46.54 -87.55 -56.07
C PRO A 65 -46.13 -88.64 -55.07
N SER A 66 -45.36 -88.30 -54.04
CA SER A 66 -44.83 -89.23 -53.03
C SER A 66 -45.96 -89.72 -52.12
N LEU A 67 -46.76 -88.79 -51.59
CA LEU A 67 -47.86 -89.10 -50.69
C LEU A 67 -48.95 -89.94 -51.38
N LEU A 68 -49.25 -89.66 -52.66
CA LEU A 68 -50.25 -90.40 -53.44
C LEU A 68 -49.82 -91.84 -53.73
N ARG A 69 -48.52 -92.08 -54.01
CA ARG A 69 -47.97 -93.44 -54.21
C ARG A 69 -48.03 -94.26 -52.93
N GLU A 70 -47.62 -93.67 -51.82
CA GLU A 70 -47.60 -94.33 -50.52
C GLU A 70 -49.00 -94.70 -50.06
N THR A 71 -49.95 -93.77 -50.23
CA THR A 71 -51.36 -93.99 -49.89
C THR A 71 -51.98 -95.11 -50.73
N PHE A 72 -51.73 -95.13 -52.04
CA PHE A 72 -52.21 -96.20 -52.90
C PHE A 72 -51.63 -97.56 -52.51
N ALA A 73 -50.32 -97.65 -52.29
CA ALA A 73 -49.65 -98.89 -51.90
C ALA A 73 -50.17 -99.41 -50.55
N CYS A 74 -50.42 -98.52 -49.58
CA CYS A 74 -51.02 -98.89 -48.31
C CYS A 74 -52.42 -99.47 -48.50
N GLU A 75 -53.30 -98.80 -49.25
CA GLU A 75 -54.68 -99.26 -49.44
C GLU A 75 -54.78 -100.54 -50.29
N ALA A 76 -53.94 -100.68 -51.32
CA ALA A 76 -53.85 -101.91 -52.10
C ALA A 76 -53.30 -103.08 -51.27
N SER A 77 -52.44 -102.82 -50.27
CA SER A 77 -51.90 -103.86 -49.39
C SER A 77 -52.99 -104.44 -48.51
N ILE A 78 -53.85 -103.57 -47.98
CA ILE A 78 -55.00 -103.92 -47.16
C ILE A 78 -56.02 -104.69 -47.99
N ALA A 79 -56.32 -104.22 -49.20
CA ALA A 79 -57.27 -104.86 -50.11
C ALA A 79 -56.88 -106.30 -50.49
N LEU A 80 -55.59 -106.58 -50.66
CA LEU A 80 -55.07 -107.89 -51.05
C LEU A 80 -54.62 -108.76 -49.88
N GLY A 81 -54.57 -108.21 -48.67
CA GLY A 81 -54.08 -108.91 -47.47
C GLY A 81 -52.57 -109.18 -47.51
N VAL A 82 -51.81 -108.37 -48.24
CA VAL A 82 -50.34 -108.49 -48.37
C VAL A 82 -49.64 -107.38 -47.60
N ARG A 83 -48.34 -107.53 -47.33
CA ARG A 83 -47.54 -106.44 -46.74
C ARG A 83 -47.33 -105.31 -47.76
N GLN A 84 -47.19 -104.07 -47.30
CA GLN A 84 -47.04 -102.90 -48.18
C GLN A 84 -45.80 -103.01 -49.09
N GLU A 85 -44.73 -103.67 -48.62
CA GLU A 85 -43.52 -103.89 -49.41
C GLU A 85 -43.70 -104.90 -50.54
N ALA A 86 -44.78 -105.69 -50.52
CA ALA A 86 -45.12 -106.63 -51.59
C ALA A 86 -45.78 -105.96 -52.80
N ILE A 87 -46.16 -104.67 -52.67
CA ILE A 87 -46.66 -103.85 -53.77
C ILE A 87 -45.52 -103.03 -54.34
N THR A 88 -45.17 -103.34 -55.57
CA THR A 88 -44.06 -102.69 -56.28
C THR A 88 -44.54 -102.13 -57.62
N ASP A 89 -43.72 -101.25 -58.19
CA ASP A 89 -43.94 -100.68 -59.53
C ASP A 89 -45.33 -100.05 -59.71
N VAL A 90 -45.76 -99.24 -58.73
CA VAL A 90 -46.98 -98.43 -58.83
C VAL A 90 -46.78 -97.35 -59.90
N HIS A 91 -47.50 -97.47 -61.01
CA HIS A 91 -47.46 -96.52 -62.11
C HIS A 91 -48.84 -95.92 -62.33
N PHE A 92 -48.87 -94.59 -62.40
CA PHE A 92 -50.09 -93.83 -62.69
C PHE A 92 -50.15 -93.50 -64.18
N ARG A 93 -51.26 -93.87 -64.83
CA ARG A 93 -51.59 -93.45 -66.20
C ARG A 93 -52.75 -92.46 -66.14
N LEU A 94 -52.58 -91.31 -66.83
CA LEU A 94 -53.48 -90.17 -66.78
C LEU A 94 -54.68 -90.35 -67.74
N GLY A 95 -55.88 -89.97 -67.28
CA GLY A 95 -57.22 -90.28 -67.81
C GLY A 95 -58.21 -90.34 -66.63
N SER A 96 -59.23 -91.22 -66.63
CA SER A 96 -59.63 -91.86 -65.36
C SER A 96 -58.34 -92.46 -64.78
N LEU A 97 -58.00 -92.22 -63.51
CA LEU A 97 -56.68 -92.63 -62.98
C LEU A 97 -56.57 -94.16 -63.02
N TYR A 98 -55.71 -94.67 -63.90
CA TYR A 98 -55.37 -96.09 -63.94
C TYR A 98 -54.08 -96.29 -63.16
N VAL A 99 -54.18 -97.10 -62.10
CA VAL A 99 -53.02 -97.50 -61.32
C VAL A 99 -52.68 -98.92 -61.69
N THR A 100 -51.53 -99.09 -62.35
CA THR A 100 -50.98 -100.40 -62.65
C THR A 100 -49.86 -100.68 -61.65
N PHE A 101 -49.89 -101.85 -61.02
CA PHE A 101 -48.94 -102.23 -59.98
C PHE A 101 -48.70 -103.74 -60.00
N HIS A 102 -47.61 -104.18 -59.40
CA HIS A 102 -47.27 -105.58 -59.23
C HIS A 102 -47.44 -105.96 -57.77
N VAL A 103 -47.99 -107.16 -57.54
CA VAL A 103 -48.09 -107.74 -56.21
C VAL A 103 -47.44 -109.10 -56.20
N THR A 104 -46.60 -109.30 -55.19
CA THR A 104 -45.97 -110.58 -54.89
C THR A 104 -46.83 -111.31 -53.84
N HIS A 105 -47.40 -112.47 -54.20
CA HIS A 105 -48.32 -113.24 -53.35
C HIS A 105 -48.04 -114.75 -53.42
N ASP A 106 -48.65 -115.52 -52.51
CA ASP A 106 -48.52 -116.98 -52.49
C ASP A 106 -49.32 -117.65 -53.63
N GLU A 107 -48.83 -118.79 -54.13
CA GLU A 107 -49.36 -119.51 -55.32
C GLU A 107 -50.83 -119.98 -55.16
N ASP A 108 -51.34 -120.02 -53.93
CA ASP A 108 -52.70 -120.47 -53.61
C ASP A 108 -53.81 -119.46 -54.01
N ILE A 109 -53.45 -118.23 -54.40
CA ILE A 109 -54.40 -117.18 -54.79
C ILE A 109 -54.36 -116.99 -56.31
N SER A 110 -55.49 -117.25 -56.97
CA SER A 110 -55.59 -117.02 -58.42
C SER A 110 -55.65 -115.53 -58.75
N GLN A 111 -55.24 -115.18 -59.98
CA GLN A 111 -55.23 -113.79 -60.43
C GLN A 111 -56.63 -113.17 -60.43
N GLU A 112 -57.65 -113.94 -60.78
CA GLU A 112 -59.05 -113.50 -60.81
C GLU A 112 -59.57 -113.12 -59.42
N GLU A 113 -59.16 -113.84 -58.38
CA GLU A 113 -59.54 -113.55 -56.99
C GLU A 113 -58.89 -112.25 -56.49
N MET A 114 -57.66 -111.95 -56.91
CA MET A 114 -57.00 -110.68 -56.56
C MET A 114 -57.59 -109.48 -57.30
N ASP A 115 -57.87 -109.63 -58.60
CA ASP A 115 -58.55 -108.59 -59.38
C ASP A 115 -59.91 -108.26 -58.76
N ARG A 116 -60.65 -109.28 -58.30
CA ARG A 116 -61.92 -109.09 -57.59
C ARG A 116 -61.75 -108.33 -56.27
N ARG A 117 -60.79 -108.72 -55.42
CA ARG A 117 -60.55 -108.06 -54.13
C ARG A 117 -60.16 -106.60 -54.29
N ILE A 118 -59.35 -106.29 -55.30
CA ILE A 118 -58.98 -104.91 -55.64
C ILE A 118 -60.15 -104.13 -56.23
N GLU A 119 -61.01 -104.78 -57.01
CA GLU A 119 -62.15 -104.08 -57.60
C GLU A 119 -63.22 -103.74 -56.53
N GLU A 120 -63.49 -104.64 -55.60
CA GLU A 120 -64.50 -104.48 -54.53
C GLU A 120 -64.02 -103.57 -53.37
N TYR A 121 -62.72 -103.32 -53.22
CA TYR A 121 -62.19 -102.47 -52.14
C TYR A 121 -62.48 -100.97 -52.37
N PRO A 122 -62.94 -100.22 -51.34
CA PRO A 122 -63.44 -98.85 -51.51
C PRO A 122 -62.37 -97.73 -51.59
N PHE A 123 -61.10 -98.00 -51.27
CA PHE A 123 -59.98 -97.03 -51.36
C PHE A 123 -60.29 -95.62 -50.77
N ARG A 124 -60.64 -95.56 -49.48
CA ARG A 124 -61.15 -94.35 -48.82
C ARG A 124 -60.11 -93.23 -48.71
N GLU A 125 -58.84 -93.57 -48.48
CA GLU A 125 -57.79 -92.56 -48.30
C GLU A 125 -57.37 -91.93 -49.64
N MET A 126 -57.35 -92.70 -50.73
CA MET A 126 -57.21 -92.18 -52.08
C MET A 126 -58.32 -91.15 -52.40
N TRP A 127 -59.56 -91.45 -51.99
CA TRP A 127 -60.68 -90.51 -52.12
C TRP A 127 -60.59 -89.30 -51.18
N ARG A 128 -60.00 -89.44 -49.98
CA ARG A 128 -59.77 -88.31 -49.07
C ARG A 128 -58.79 -87.31 -49.67
N LEU A 129 -57.68 -87.79 -50.24
CA LEU A 129 -56.71 -86.95 -50.94
C LEU A 129 -57.34 -86.27 -52.15
N TYR A 130 -58.18 -87.00 -52.89
CA TYR A 130 -58.93 -86.43 -54.01
C TYR A 130 -59.85 -85.27 -53.58
N ASN A 131 -60.56 -85.43 -52.46
CA ASN A 131 -61.50 -84.44 -51.94
C ASN A 131 -60.83 -83.22 -51.26
N GLN A 132 -59.52 -83.28 -50.95
CA GLN A 132 -58.76 -82.19 -50.30
C GLN A 132 -57.93 -81.34 -51.27
N ARG A 133 -58.11 -81.51 -52.58
CA ARG A 133 -57.31 -80.87 -53.63
C ARG A 133 -57.31 -79.33 -53.64
N ASP A 134 -58.32 -78.68 -53.06
CA ASP A 134 -58.52 -77.22 -53.11
C ASP A 134 -58.16 -76.50 -51.78
N GLY A 135 -57.50 -77.16 -50.83
CA GLY A 135 -57.06 -76.57 -49.55
C GLY A 135 -55.77 -75.73 -49.66
N ALA A 136 -55.64 -74.66 -48.86
CA ALA A 136 -54.43 -73.82 -48.79
C ALA A 136 -53.17 -74.65 -48.42
N PRO A 137 -51.96 -74.28 -48.89
CA PRO A 137 -50.73 -75.01 -48.59
C PRO A 137 -50.38 -74.83 -47.11
N ASP A 138 -50.85 -75.75 -46.27
CA ASP A 138 -50.57 -75.78 -44.84
C ASP A 138 -49.39 -76.72 -44.57
N GLY A 139 -48.37 -76.25 -43.84
CA GLY A 139 -47.21 -77.06 -43.41
C GLY A 139 -45.81 -76.51 -43.71
N LEU A 140 -44.87 -77.44 -43.89
CA LEU A 140 -43.41 -77.25 -43.87
C LEU A 140 -42.88 -76.19 -44.84
N ASP A 141 -43.50 -76.06 -46.02
CA ASP A 141 -43.02 -75.16 -47.08
C ASP A 141 -43.21 -73.68 -46.74
N ALA A 142 -44.30 -73.32 -46.06
CA ALA A 142 -44.52 -71.94 -45.59
C ALA A 142 -43.53 -71.54 -44.48
N ALA A 143 -43.11 -72.51 -43.65
CA ALA A 143 -42.10 -72.30 -42.62
C ALA A 143 -40.69 -72.12 -43.24
N LEU A 144 -40.35 -72.91 -44.26
CA LEU A 144 -39.08 -72.79 -44.99
C LEU A 144 -38.94 -71.42 -45.67
N GLN A 145 -40.00 -70.90 -46.28
CA GLN A 145 -39.96 -69.59 -46.91
C GLN A 145 -39.74 -68.46 -45.88
N ARG A 146 -40.41 -68.52 -44.71
CA ARG A 146 -40.20 -67.53 -43.63
C ARG A 146 -38.79 -67.60 -43.05
N LEU A 147 -38.21 -68.78 -42.91
CA LEU A 147 -36.81 -68.94 -42.48
C LEU A 147 -35.85 -68.30 -43.48
N LYS A 148 -36.07 -68.52 -44.78
CA LYS A 148 -35.26 -67.91 -45.84
C LYS A 148 -35.34 -66.39 -45.83
N ASP A 149 -36.54 -65.82 -45.65
CA ASP A 149 -36.74 -64.37 -45.56
C ASP A 149 -36.10 -63.76 -44.31
N LEU A 150 -36.16 -64.46 -43.16
CA LEU A 150 -35.51 -64.04 -41.93
C LEU A 150 -33.99 -64.10 -42.03
N GLU A 151 -33.44 -65.15 -42.65
CA GLU A 151 -32.01 -65.30 -42.89
C GLU A 151 -31.49 -64.18 -43.80
N MET A 152 -32.25 -63.82 -44.85
CA MET A 152 -31.92 -62.69 -45.71
C MET A 152 -31.92 -61.37 -44.93
N LYS A 153 -32.95 -61.10 -44.10
CA LYS A 153 -33.03 -59.90 -43.26
C LYS A 153 -31.90 -59.81 -42.24
N LEU A 154 -31.53 -60.93 -41.62
CA LEU A 154 -30.40 -60.99 -40.68
C LEU A 154 -29.08 -60.71 -41.41
N ASN A 155 -28.89 -61.27 -42.59
CA ASN A 155 -27.70 -61.02 -43.39
C ASN A 155 -27.59 -59.55 -43.81
N ASP A 156 -28.69 -58.93 -44.24
CA ASP A 156 -28.70 -57.51 -44.59
C ASP A 156 -28.47 -56.60 -43.37
N LYS A 157 -29.06 -56.94 -42.22
CA LYS A 157 -28.78 -56.21 -40.97
C LYS A 157 -27.34 -56.37 -40.50
N ASN A 158 -26.75 -57.54 -40.62
CA ASN A 158 -25.33 -57.76 -40.30
C ASN A 158 -24.42 -56.95 -41.23
N ARG A 159 -24.73 -56.87 -42.53
CA ARG A 159 -23.98 -56.01 -43.47
C ARG A 159 -24.07 -54.53 -43.10
N GLU A 160 -25.25 -54.07 -42.69
CA GLU A 160 -25.47 -52.68 -42.26
C GLU A 160 -24.68 -52.37 -40.97
N LEU A 161 -24.72 -53.27 -39.97
CA LEU A 161 -23.95 -53.13 -38.74
C LEU A 161 -22.44 -53.12 -38.96
N GLU A 162 -21.92 -53.98 -39.83
CA GLU A 162 -20.47 -53.98 -40.15
C GLU A 162 -20.05 -52.68 -40.87
N LYS A 163 -20.92 -52.14 -41.73
CA LYS A 163 -20.66 -50.84 -42.36
C LYS A 163 -20.66 -49.71 -41.34
N GLU A 164 -21.67 -49.64 -40.46
CA GLU A 164 -21.73 -48.65 -39.39
C GLU A 164 -20.54 -48.75 -38.44
N ARG A 165 -20.10 -49.97 -38.12
CA ARG A 165 -18.92 -50.22 -37.30
C ARG A 165 -17.65 -49.71 -37.98
N GLY A 166 -17.47 -49.98 -39.27
CA GLY A 166 -16.35 -49.46 -40.05
C GLY A 166 -16.33 -47.93 -40.11
N ASP A 167 -17.48 -47.31 -40.38
CA ASP A 167 -17.62 -45.84 -40.42
C ASP A 167 -17.32 -45.21 -39.04
N ASN A 168 -17.76 -45.86 -37.95
CA ASN A 168 -17.48 -45.38 -36.59
C ASN A 168 -16.01 -45.56 -36.20
N GLU A 169 -15.37 -46.66 -36.61
CA GLU A 169 -13.94 -46.88 -36.35
C GLU A 169 -13.08 -45.86 -37.11
N GLN A 170 -13.44 -45.51 -38.35
CA GLN A 170 -12.81 -44.42 -39.09
C GLN A 170 -12.98 -43.08 -38.38
N LYS A 171 -14.21 -42.73 -37.95
CA LYS A 171 -14.44 -41.48 -37.19
C LYS A 171 -13.62 -41.41 -35.91
N ILE A 172 -13.50 -42.51 -35.17
CA ILE A 172 -12.68 -42.57 -33.95
C ILE A 172 -11.21 -42.33 -34.27
N ASN A 173 -10.69 -42.92 -35.34
CA ASN A 173 -9.30 -42.73 -35.76
C ASN A 173 -9.04 -41.28 -36.22
N ASP A 174 -9.96 -40.69 -36.98
CA ASP A 174 -9.86 -39.30 -37.42
C ASP A 174 -9.88 -38.32 -36.24
N LEU A 175 -10.79 -38.51 -35.29
CA LEU A 175 -10.86 -37.71 -34.06
C LEU A 175 -9.59 -37.86 -33.21
N LYS A 176 -9.03 -39.07 -33.12
CA LYS A 176 -7.78 -39.32 -32.41
C LYS A 176 -6.60 -38.60 -33.07
N MET A 177 -6.53 -38.60 -34.40
CA MET A 177 -5.52 -37.82 -35.12
C MET A 177 -5.68 -36.31 -34.91
N GLN A 178 -6.91 -35.79 -34.95
CA GLN A 178 -7.18 -34.37 -34.68
C GLN A 178 -6.79 -33.96 -33.26
N LEU A 179 -7.13 -34.77 -32.25
CA LEU A 179 -6.73 -34.51 -30.87
C LEU A 179 -5.21 -34.49 -30.70
N GLN A 180 -4.50 -35.42 -31.34
CA GLN A 180 -3.04 -35.45 -31.29
C GLN A 180 -2.40 -34.26 -32.01
N ALA A 181 -2.97 -33.83 -33.14
CA ALA A 181 -2.52 -32.64 -33.86
C ALA A 181 -2.68 -31.38 -33.00
N LEU A 182 -3.86 -31.18 -32.39
CA LEU A 182 -4.13 -30.05 -31.49
C LEU A 182 -3.24 -30.08 -30.24
N GLN A 183 -2.98 -31.27 -29.67
CA GLN A 183 -2.03 -31.40 -28.55
C GLN A 183 -0.62 -30.94 -28.94
N ASN A 184 -0.13 -31.34 -30.11
CA ASN A 184 1.19 -30.96 -30.58
C ASN A 184 1.28 -29.46 -30.89
N GLU A 185 0.21 -28.88 -31.46
CA GLU A 185 0.13 -27.46 -31.78
C GLU A 185 0.18 -26.58 -30.52
N ILE A 186 -0.43 -27.02 -29.42
CA ILE A 186 -0.45 -26.26 -28.16
C ILE A 186 0.84 -26.49 -27.33
N ALA A 187 1.42 -27.70 -27.38
CA ALA A 187 2.56 -28.07 -26.53
C ALA A 187 3.81 -27.19 -26.77
N GLY A 188 4.13 -26.87 -28.03
CA GLY A 188 5.29 -26.03 -28.38
C GLY A 188 5.20 -24.60 -27.82
N PRO A 189 4.16 -23.83 -28.18
CA PRO A 189 3.97 -22.47 -27.69
C PRO A 189 3.88 -22.37 -26.17
N VAL A 190 3.26 -23.36 -25.52
CA VAL A 190 3.20 -23.42 -24.05
C VAL A 190 4.59 -23.60 -23.45
N ALA A 191 5.41 -24.51 -23.98
CA ALA A 191 6.78 -24.72 -23.50
C ALA A 191 7.68 -23.49 -23.73
N GLU A 192 7.57 -22.85 -24.90
CA GLU A 192 8.31 -21.61 -25.19
C GLU A 192 7.89 -20.46 -24.26
N ARG A 193 6.59 -20.34 -23.99
CA ARG A 193 6.07 -19.32 -23.07
C ARG A 193 6.55 -19.57 -21.64
N GLU A 194 6.54 -20.82 -21.20
CA GLU A 194 7.06 -21.22 -19.88
C GLU A 194 8.54 -20.88 -19.73
N GLN A 195 9.37 -21.22 -20.72
CA GLN A 195 10.80 -20.89 -20.71
C GLN A 195 11.05 -19.37 -20.70
N SER A 196 10.27 -18.60 -21.46
CA SER A 196 10.36 -17.14 -21.49
C SER A 196 10.02 -16.52 -20.13
N LEU A 197 8.96 -17.02 -19.47
CA LEU A 197 8.57 -16.58 -18.12
C LEU A 197 9.63 -16.93 -17.06
N LEU A 198 10.23 -18.12 -17.14
CA LEU A 198 11.33 -18.51 -16.25
C LEU A 198 12.55 -17.60 -16.42
N HIS A 199 12.90 -17.24 -17.65
CA HIS A 199 14.00 -16.31 -17.93
C HIS A 199 13.71 -14.90 -17.40
N GLN A 200 12.48 -14.40 -17.59
CA GLN A 200 12.05 -13.12 -17.02
C GLN A 200 12.09 -13.13 -15.49
N LEU A 201 11.60 -14.20 -14.87
CA LEU A 201 11.65 -14.38 -13.41
C LEU A 201 13.09 -14.38 -12.90
N GLY A 202 14.01 -15.05 -13.59
CA GLY A 202 15.43 -15.05 -13.26
C GLY A 202 16.06 -13.65 -13.32
N LYS A 203 15.75 -12.87 -14.37
CA LYS A 203 16.20 -11.47 -14.50
C LYS A 203 15.66 -10.59 -13.37
N GLU A 204 14.36 -10.67 -13.10
CA GLU A 204 13.70 -9.92 -12.03
C GLU A 204 14.28 -10.28 -10.65
N GLN A 205 14.48 -11.57 -10.37
CA GLN A 205 15.13 -12.01 -9.13
C GLN A 205 16.57 -11.49 -9.00
N GLY A 206 17.33 -11.48 -10.10
CA GLY A 206 18.68 -10.91 -10.13
C GLY A 206 18.69 -9.41 -9.87
N ALA A 207 17.76 -8.67 -10.48
CA ALA A 207 17.59 -7.23 -10.24
C ALA A 207 17.17 -6.95 -8.78
N ARG A 208 16.22 -7.72 -8.24
CA ARG A 208 15.79 -7.64 -6.83
C ARG A 208 16.94 -7.83 -5.87
N LYS A 209 17.80 -8.85 -6.08
CA LYS A 209 18.97 -9.10 -5.24
C LYS A 209 19.97 -7.93 -5.25
N LYS A 210 20.19 -7.31 -6.42
CA LYS A 210 21.04 -6.11 -6.53
C LYS A 210 20.46 -4.95 -5.73
N VAL A 211 19.17 -4.66 -5.90
CA VAL A 211 18.48 -3.59 -5.14
C VAL A 211 18.50 -3.88 -3.64
N GLU A 212 18.28 -5.12 -3.21
CA GLU A 212 18.34 -5.51 -1.80
C GLU A 212 19.75 -5.29 -1.21
N SER A 213 20.80 -5.62 -1.96
CA SER A 213 22.19 -5.38 -1.51
C SER A 213 22.52 -3.88 -1.40
N GLN A 214 22.02 -3.06 -2.33
CA GLN A 214 22.18 -1.60 -2.29
C GLN A 214 21.40 -0.99 -1.12
N LEU A 215 20.20 -1.48 -0.85
CA LEU A 215 19.38 -1.02 0.28
C LEU A 215 20.08 -1.33 1.62
N ARG A 216 20.63 -2.54 1.77
CA ARG A 216 21.40 -2.89 2.98
C ARG A 216 22.62 -2.00 3.17
N ALA A 217 23.36 -1.71 2.09
CA ALA A 217 24.51 -0.80 2.15
C ALA A 217 24.09 0.61 2.58
N ALA A 218 23.00 1.15 2.01
CA ALA A 218 22.46 2.46 2.38
C ALA A 218 21.96 2.50 3.85
N ASP A 219 21.34 1.42 4.33
CA ASP A 219 20.91 1.31 5.73
C ASP A 219 22.08 1.33 6.71
N ASP A 220 23.19 0.66 6.36
CA ASP A 220 24.40 0.66 7.18
C ASP A 220 25.11 2.03 7.16
N GLU A 221 25.12 2.72 6.02
CA GLU A 221 25.59 4.11 5.93
C GLU A 221 24.73 5.05 6.79
N LYS A 222 23.39 4.93 6.71
CA LYS A 222 22.46 5.71 7.54
C LYS A 222 22.71 5.50 9.03
N LYS A 223 22.95 4.25 9.48
CA LYS A 223 23.29 3.96 10.87
C LYS A 223 24.60 4.62 11.29
N LYS A 224 25.64 4.59 10.45
CA LYS A 224 26.91 5.26 10.72
C LYS A 224 26.74 6.77 10.85
N LEU A 225 25.96 7.40 9.97
CA LEU A 225 25.68 8.84 10.03
C LEU A 225 24.89 9.21 11.28
N LEU A 226 23.90 8.41 11.69
CA LEU A 226 23.14 8.63 12.92
C LEU A 226 24.04 8.55 14.17
N GLU A 227 24.96 7.60 14.22
CA GLU A 227 25.90 7.49 15.34
C GLU A 227 26.88 8.66 15.36
N ALA A 228 27.37 9.11 14.18
CA ALA A 228 28.22 10.29 14.07
C ALA A 228 27.49 11.57 14.53
N LEU A 229 26.22 11.74 14.16
CA LEU A 229 25.38 12.86 14.59
C LEU A 229 25.16 12.84 16.12
N LYS A 230 24.96 11.66 16.70
CA LYS A 230 24.82 11.50 18.15
C LYS A 230 26.11 11.89 18.90
N GLN A 231 27.27 11.50 18.36
CA GLN A 231 28.56 11.88 18.93
C GLN A 231 28.84 13.38 18.81
N GLU A 232 28.48 13.99 17.67
CA GLU A 232 28.62 15.43 17.45
C GLU A 232 27.72 16.22 18.41
N LYS A 233 26.45 15.83 18.56
CA LYS A 233 25.53 16.41 19.55
C LYS A 233 26.08 16.33 20.98
N LEU A 234 26.65 15.18 21.38
CA LEU A 234 27.26 15.02 22.69
C LEU A 234 28.48 15.94 22.88
N ARG A 235 29.27 16.18 21.82
CA ARG A 235 30.39 17.13 21.86
C ARG A 235 29.88 18.56 22.01
N ALA A 236 28.88 18.95 21.23
CA ALA A 236 28.24 20.27 21.31
C ALA A 236 27.65 20.55 22.70
N GLU A 237 26.98 19.56 23.29
CA GLU A 237 26.42 19.64 24.64
C GLU A 237 27.52 19.81 25.70
N LYS A 238 28.63 19.07 25.59
CA LYS A 238 29.79 19.25 26.47
C LYS A 238 30.43 20.63 26.34
N THR A 239 30.50 21.18 25.13
CA THR A 239 31.01 22.56 24.94
C THR A 239 30.05 23.60 25.50
N ALA A 240 28.75 23.43 25.32
CA ALA A 240 27.74 24.31 25.88
C ALA A 240 27.78 24.28 27.42
N GLN A 241 27.93 23.10 28.03
CA GLN A 241 28.09 22.98 29.48
C GLN A 241 29.31 23.75 29.99
N ARG A 242 30.46 23.63 29.31
CA ARG A 242 31.66 24.42 29.66
C ARG A 242 31.44 25.92 29.56
N HIS A 243 30.72 26.38 28.55
CA HIS A 243 30.38 27.79 28.42
C HIS A 243 29.44 28.25 29.54
N ASN A 244 28.44 27.44 29.90
CA ASN A 244 27.54 27.75 31.01
C ASN A 244 28.28 27.81 32.35
N ASP A 245 29.21 26.88 32.60
CA ASP A 245 30.05 26.88 33.80
C ASP A 245 30.96 28.12 33.85
N LEU A 246 31.52 28.53 32.70
CA LEU A 246 32.33 29.75 32.59
C LEU A 246 31.50 31.01 32.85
N ILE A 247 30.29 31.10 32.27
CA ILE A 247 29.36 32.22 32.50
C ILE A 247 29.00 32.30 33.99
N ALA A 248 28.70 31.16 34.62
CA ALA A 248 28.39 31.11 36.06
C ALA A 248 29.58 31.59 36.91
N ALA A 249 30.82 31.21 36.56
CA ALA A 249 32.02 31.69 37.23
C ALA A 249 32.20 33.21 37.10
N ILE A 250 32.02 33.77 35.89
CA ILE A 250 32.10 35.22 35.63
C ILE A 250 31.03 35.97 36.43
N ILE A 251 29.79 35.48 36.46
CA ILE A 251 28.71 36.09 37.24
C ILE A 251 29.07 36.10 38.74
N GLN A 252 29.60 34.99 39.26
CA GLN A 252 30.00 34.89 40.66
C GLN A 252 31.17 35.82 41.00
N GLU A 253 32.15 35.95 40.09
CA GLU A 253 33.28 36.86 40.23
C GLU A 253 32.81 38.32 40.23
N ASN A 254 31.99 38.73 39.27
CA ASN A 254 31.40 40.06 39.22
C ASN A 254 30.56 40.37 40.46
N LYS A 255 29.85 39.38 41.01
CA LYS A 255 29.11 39.53 42.27
C LYS A 255 30.06 39.80 43.44
N LYS A 256 31.15 39.03 43.57
CA LYS A 256 32.16 39.25 44.61
C LYS A 256 32.83 40.62 44.47
N GLU A 257 33.15 41.03 43.25
CA GLU A 257 33.73 42.35 42.96
C GLU A 257 32.76 43.47 43.35
N LYS A 258 31.48 43.34 43.01
CA LYS A 258 30.43 44.30 43.44
C LYS A 258 30.36 44.39 44.96
N GLU A 259 30.30 43.26 45.67
CA GLU A 259 30.26 43.25 47.13
C GLU A 259 31.55 43.83 47.75
N ALA A 260 32.71 43.61 47.14
CA ALA A 260 33.98 44.19 47.59
C ALA A 260 33.98 45.72 47.46
N LYS A 261 33.56 46.25 46.31
CA LYS A 261 33.41 47.70 46.08
C LYS A 261 32.40 48.33 47.03
N GLU A 262 31.33 47.62 47.36
CA GLU A 262 30.33 48.08 48.34
C GLU A 262 30.91 48.14 49.76
N ARG A 263 31.69 47.14 50.17
CA ARG A 263 32.42 47.16 51.46
C ARG A 263 33.44 48.30 51.53
N GLU A 264 34.29 48.45 50.51
CA GLU A 264 35.28 49.54 50.45
C GLU A 264 34.60 50.91 50.54
N HIS A 265 33.45 51.07 49.87
CA HIS A 265 32.70 52.30 49.96
C HIS A 265 32.11 52.53 51.36
N ASN A 266 31.52 51.51 51.99
CA ASN A 266 31.00 51.63 53.36
C ASN A 266 32.11 52.00 54.35
N GLU A 267 33.30 51.39 54.22
CA GLU A 267 34.47 51.77 55.02
C GLU A 267 34.88 53.23 54.78
N GLN A 268 34.88 53.69 53.53
CA GLN A 268 35.13 55.11 53.21
C GLN A 268 34.09 56.04 53.83
N MET A 269 32.82 55.61 53.87
CA MET A 269 31.74 56.38 54.49
C MET A 269 31.90 56.45 56.00
N GLU A 270 32.24 55.35 56.67
CA GLU A 270 32.55 55.33 58.11
C GLU A 270 33.73 56.25 58.45
N VAL A 271 34.76 56.30 57.60
CA VAL A 271 35.89 57.22 57.77
C VAL A 271 35.45 58.68 57.60
N LYS A 272 34.63 58.99 56.57
CA LYS A 272 34.07 60.33 56.37
C LYS A 272 33.21 60.76 57.58
N ASP A 273 32.36 59.86 58.09
CA ASP A 273 31.52 60.10 59.27
C ASP A 273 32.36 60.36 60.53
N TYR A 274 33.42 59.59 60.74
CA TYR A 274 34.36 59.79 61.84
C TYR A 274 35.06 61.16 61.75
N ILE A 275 35.50 61.58 60.56
CA ILE A 275 36.11 62.90 60.34
C ILE A 275 35.11 64.01 60.64
N ILE A 276 33.88 63.90 60.13
CA ILE A 276 32.80 64.86 60.38
C ILE A 276 32.50 64.96 61.87
N GLU A 277 32.39 63.83 62.58
CA GLU A 277 32.09 63.81 64.01
C GLU A 277 33.25 64.33 64.87
N ASN A 278 34.50 64.07 64.47
CA ASN A 278 35.68 64.64 65.13
C ASN A 278 35.74 66.16 64.94
N LEU A 279 35.51 66.66 63.72
CA LEU A 279 35.42 68.10 63.45
C LEU A 279 34.28 68.73 64.28
N LYS A 280 33.08 68.14 64.29
CA LYS A 280 31.95 68.59 65.12
C LYS A 280 32.29 68.58 66.61
N SER A 281 33.02 67.57 67.09
CA SER A 281 33.43 67.45 68.50
C SER A 281 34.49 68.47 68.89
N GLN A 282 35.45 68.76 68.01
CA GLN A 282 36.43 69.85 68.18
C GLN A 282 35.73 71.22 68.20
N LEU A 283 34.74 71.44 67.34
CA LEU A 283 33.90 72.64 67.35
C LEU A 283 33.12 72.77 68.66
N ARG A 284 32.47 71.69 69.15
CA ARG A 284 31.72 71.67 70.42
C ARG A 284 32.58 71.90 71.66
N THR A 285 33.75 71.28 71.75
CA THR A 285 34.66 71.43 72.90
C THR A 285 35.30 72.82 72.96
N ARG A 286 35.62 73.43 71.81
CA ARG A 286 36.12 74.82 71.76
C ARG A 286 35.04 75.87 71.99
N ALA A 287 33.82 75.65 71.50
CA ALA A 287 32.69 76.53 71.80
C ALA A 287 32.40 76.58 73.31
N ASN A 288 32.44 75.43 73.99
CA ASN A 288 32.24 75.31 75.44
C ASN A 288 33.46 75.76 76.29
N GLY A 289 34.66 75.80 75.70
CA GLY A 289 35.89 76.32 76.34
C GLY A 289 36.01 77.84 76.36
N SER A 290 35.07 78.57 75.74
CA SER A 290 35.05 80.05 75.70
C SER A 290 34.52 80.70 76.99
N ALA A 291 34.10 79.91 77.99
CA ALA A 291 33.80 80.41 79.32
C ALA A 291 35.07 80.58 80.19
N SER A 292 35.97 81.49 79.78
CA SER A 292 37.04 82.19 80.52
C SER A 292 38.03 81.38 81.40
N PRO A 293 39.32 81.71 81.31
CA PRO A 293 39.90 82.46 82.43
C PRO A 293 40.66 83.72 82.01
N ARG A 294 40.33 84.81 82.71
CA ARG A 294 41.09 86.07 82.81
C ARG A 294 42.61 85.83 82.91
N ASN A 295 43.37 86.30 81.92
CA ASN A 295 44.59 87.11 82.04
C ASN A 295 45.54 86.91 80.84
N SER A 296 45.48 87.82 79.86
CA SER A 296 46.67 88.46 79.28
C SER A 296 46.23 89.39 78.14
N ILE A 297 46.64 90.66 78.24
CA ILE A 297 46.56 91.66 77.19
C ILE A 297 47.52 91.22 76.07
N LEU A 298 47.04 90.48 75.07
CA LEU A 298 47.65 90.33 73.74
C LEU A 298 46.56 89.99 72.69
N ASP A 299 46.51 90.83 71.66
CA ASP A 299 46.12 90.58 70.27
C ASP A 299 44.65 90.27 69.91
N VAL A 300 43.88 91.34 69.64
CA VAL A 300 42.54 91.30 69.00
C VAL A 300 42.60 90.64 67.62
N ASP A 301 43.72 90.78 66.91
CA ASP A 301 43.92 90.25 65.55
C ASP A 301 43.95 88.71 65.54
N GLN A 302 44.52 88.06 66.56
CA GLN A 302 44.52 86.60 66.68
C GLN A 302 43.13 86.02 67.00
N SER A 303 42.28 86.78 67.68
CA SER A 303 40.92 86.34 68.02
C SER A 303 39.98 86.40 66.82
N GLU A 304 40.19 87.37 65.91
CA GLU A 304 39.48 87.41 64.61
C GLU A 304 39.96 86.32 63.65
N GLU A 305 41.27 86.11 63.52
CA GLU A 305 41.83 85.02 62.71
C GLU A 305 41.39 83.64 63.22
N PHE A 306 41.21 83.49 64.53
CA PHE A 306 40.66 82.29 65.14
C PHE A 306 39.17 82.07 64.80
N ASN A 307 38.35 83.12 64.82
CA ASN A 307 36.95 83.04 64.43
C ASN A 307 36.81 82.69 62.94
N LYS A 308 37.66 83.27 62.07
CA LYS A 308 37.72 82.91 60.63
C LYS A 308 38.12 81.45 60.41
N LEU A 309 39.00 80.89 61.24
CA LEU A 309 39.37 79.48 61.16
C LEU A 309 38.22 78.55 61.57
N MET A 310 37.47 78.90 62.61
CA MET A 310 36.30 78.15 63.07
C MET A 310 35.18 78.17 62.02
N GLU A 311 34.92 79.33 61.42
CA GLU A 311 33.96 79.49 60.32
C GLU A 311 34.36 78.62 59.11
N ARG A 312 35.65 78.61 58.72
CA ARG A 312 36.16 77.72 57.66
C ARG A 312 36.03 76.24 58.00
N MET A 313 36.20 75.84 59.26
CA MET A 313 36.02 74.45 59.69
C MET A 313 34.55 74.04 59.69
N GLU A 314 33.64 74.94 60.07
CA GLU A 314 32.18 74.75 59.98
C GLU A 314 31.71 74.64 58.53
N ASP A 315 32.20 75.53 57.66
CA ASP A 315 31.93 75.49 56.22
C ASP A 315 32.45 74.19 55.60
N MET A 316 33.65 73.75 55.97
CA MET A 316 34.22 72.50 55.49
C MET A 316 33.39 71.28 55.93
N ALA A 317 32.93 71.25 57.19
CA ALA A 317 32.04 70.19 57.67
C ALA A 317 30.67 70.21 56.96
N ALA A 318 30.12 71.39 56.69
CA ALA A 318 28.86 71.55 55.97
C ALA A 318 28.97 71.13 54.49
N VAL A 319 30.08 71.48 53.82
CA VAL A 319 30.34 71.06 52.43
C VAL A 319 30.53 69.55 52.34
N LEU A 320 31.28 68.94 53.26
CA LEU A 320 31.45 67.48 53.31
C LEU A 320 30.10 66.76 53.52
N GLN A 321 29.25 67.28 54.42
CA GLN A 321 27.94 66.71 54.68
C GLN A 321 27.01 66.81 53.46
N ARG A 322 26.93 67.97 52.79
CA ARG A 322 26.13 68.12 51.56
C ARG A 322 26.63 67.22 50.43
N THR A 323 27.95 67.08 50.31
CA THR A 323 28.57 66.19 49.31
C THR A 323 28.17 64.74 49.58
N GLN A 324 28.23 64.31 50.85
CA GLN A 324 27.82 62.97 51.27
C GLN A 324 26.33 62.69 51.05
N GLU A 325 25.45 63.66 51.36
CA GLU A 325 24.02 63.56 51.10
C GLU A 325 23.73 63.43 49.58
N SER A 326 24.41 64.22 48.75
CA SER A 326 24.27 64.13 47.29
C SER A 326 24.80 62.81 46.70
N GLU A 327 25.89 62.25 47.25
CA GLU A 327 26.43 60.94 46.86
C GLU A 327 25.45 59.81 47.22
N ASN A 328 24.78 59.90 48.38
CA ASN A 328 23.77 58.94 48.81
C ASN A 328 22.50 58.99 47.95
N GLU A 329 22.03 60.19 47.61
CA GLU A 329 20.88 60.37 46.71
C GLU A 329 21.15 59.82 45.30
N ALA A 330 22.33 60.08 44.75
CA ALA A 330 22.74 59.54 43.45
C ALA A 330 22.77 58.00 43.47
N ARG A 331 23.26 57.38 44.56
CA ARG A 331 23.25 55.92 44.70
C ARG A 331 21.85 55.34 44.83
N ALA A 332 20.97 55.97 45.59
CA ALA A 332 19.58 55.56 45.70
C ALA A 332 18.87 55.60 44.34
N GLN A 333 19.14 56.62 43.52
CA GLN A 333 18.64 56.71 42.15
C GLN A 333 19.20 55.61 41.24
N ILE A 334 20.51 55.34 41.30
CA ILE A 334 21.13 54.24 40.54
C ILE A 334 20.51 52.89 40.92
N GLN A 335 20.28 52.65 42.22
CA GLN A 335 19.67 51.41 42.69
C GLN A 335 18.22 51.28 42.23
N HIS A 336 17.44 52.36 42.30
CA HIS A 336 16.08 52.40 41.78
C HIS A 336 16.02 52.13 40.26
N LEU A 337 16.92 52.73 39.47
CA LEU A 337 17.02 52.48 38.04
C LEU A 337 17.44 51.03 37.74
N SER A 338 18.35 50.46 38.53
CA SER A 338 18.76 49.05 38.41
C SER A 338 17.59 48.10 38.71
N ASP A 339 16.76 48.40 39.71
CA ASP A 339 15.60 47.59 40.06
C ASP A 339 14.50 47.67 38.98
N LEU A 340 14.29 48.85 38.39
CA LEU A 340 13.38 49.02 37.25
C LEU A 340 13.86 48.25 36.02
N LEU A 341 15.16 48.32 35.71
CA LEU A 341 15.75 47.56 34.62
C LEU A 341 15.57 46.05 34.83
N LYS A 342 15.86 45.58 36.05
CA LYS A 342 15.68 44.16 36.42
C LYS A 342 14.24 43.70 36.26
N ARG A 343 13.26 44.49 36.72
CA ARG A 343 11.83 44.19 36.53
C ARG A 343 11.44 44.15 35.06
N SER A 344 12.01 45.03 34.22
CA SER A 344 11.80 45.01 32.78
C SER A 344 12.38 43.76 32.12
N GLU A 345 13.57 43.33 32.54
CA GLU A 345 14.20 42.09 32.07
C GLU A 345 13.43 40.85 32.50
N GLU A 346 13.00 40.78 33.77
CA GLU A 346 12.15 39.71 34.30
C GLU A 346 10.82 39.62 33.54
N ALA A 347 10.22 40.77 33.17
CA ALA A 347 9.01 40.82 32.34
C ALA A 347 9.25 40.26 30.92
N ARG A 348 10.35 40.65 30.26
CA ARG A 348 10.72 40.09 28.94
C ARG A 348 10.99 38.59 29.00
N GLN A 349 11.64 38.11 30.06
CA GLN A 349 11.89 36.67 30.24
C GLN A 349 10.58 35.90 30.46
N ALA A 350 9.65 36.44 31.24
CA ALA A 350 8.33 35.83 31.43
C ALA A 350 7.53 35.77 30.11
N GLU A 351 7.62 36.81 29.29
CA GLU A 351 7.00 36.85 27.96
C GLU A 351 7.63 35.82 27.00
N SER A 352 8.95 35.67 27.02
CA SER A 352 9.67 34.63 26.26
C SER A 352 9.24 33.22 26.67
N LEU A 353 9.11 32.94 27.98
CA LEU A 353 8.66 31.64 28.47
C LEU A 353 7.21 31.35 28.09
N SER A 354 6.34 32.38 28.11
CA SER A 354 4.97 32.27 27.61
C SER A 354 4.94 31.92 26.13
N TYR A 355 5.79 32.56 25.33
CA TYR A 355 5.94 32.26 23.90
C TYR A 355 6.38 30.81 23.66
N ASP A 356 7.41 30.33 24.34
CA ASP A 356 7.91 28.96 24.21
C ASP A 356 6.84 27.93 24.59
N ASN A 357 6.11 28.18 25.68
CA ASN A 357 4.99 27.33 26.09
C ASN A 357 3.88 27.29 25.03
N ASN A 358 3.55 28.42 24.41
CA ASN A 358 2.57 28.48 23.32
C ASN A 358 3.04 27.70 22.07
N VAL A 359 4.34 27.77 21.75
CA VAL A 359 4.93 27.00 20.64
C VAL A 359 4.87 25.49 20.92
N VAL A 360 5.17 25.07 22.16
CA VAL A 360 5.06 23.66 22.57
C VAL A 360 3.62 23.17 22.51
N ALA A 361 2.66 23.97 23.00
CA ALA A 361 1.23 23.64 22.94
C ALA A 361 0.73 23.47 21.49
N LEU A 362 1.09 24.40 20.60
CA LEU A 362 0.79 24.30 19.16
C LEU A 362 1.43 23.07 18.53
N THR A 363 2.67 22.76 18.90
CA THR A 363 3.37 21.57 18.42
C THR A 363 2.66 20.30 18.87
N GLN A 364 2.27 20.20 20.14
CA GLN A 364 1.49 19.07 20.66
C GLN A 364 0.15 18.92 19.95
N GLN A 365 -0.55 20.02 19.68
CA GLN A 365 -1.81 20.01 18.94
C GLN A 365 -1.62 19.49 17.52
N ILE A 366 -0.58 19.92 16.80
CA ILE A 366 -0.24 19.41 15.46
C ILE A 366 0.09 17.92 15.49
N HIS A 367 0.79 17.44 16.52
CA HIS A 367 1.09 16.01 16.68
C HIS A 367 -0.18 15.20 16.97
N SER A 368 -1.04 15.67 17.87
CA SER A 368 -2.32 15.02 18.15
C SER A 368 -3.19 14.91 16.89
N TYR A 369 -3.20 15.95 16.05
CA TYR A 369 -3.92 15.94 14.77
C TYR A 369 -3.30 14.97 13.75
N ARG A 370 -1.97 14.83 13.72
CA ARG A 370 -1.32 13.82 12.89
C ARG A 370 -1.66 12.42 13.36
N ASP A 371 -1.66 12.18 14.67
CA ASP A 371 -1.95 10.87 15.25
C ASP A 371 -3.42 10.49 15.05
N THR A 372 -4.37 11.43 15.19
CA THR A 372 -5.77 11.20 14.86
C THR A 372 -5.96 10.91 13.38
N LYS A 373 -5.27 11.67 12.50
CA LYS A 373 -5.32 11.42 11.05
C LYS A 373 -4.73 10.06 10.66
N ILE A 374 -3.66 9.64 11.33
CA ILE A 374 -3.08 8.31 11.15
C ILE A 374 -4.07 7.24 11.64
N ALA A 375 -4.72 7.45 12.78
CA ALA A 375 -5.75 6.55 13.30
C ALA A 375 -6.95 6.45 12.35
N GLU A 376 -7.44 7.55 11.81
CA GLU A 376 -8.49 7.60 10.78
C GLU A 376 -8.06 6.88 9.50
N ASP A 377 -6.80 7.06 9.05
CA ASP A 377 -6.26 6.36 7.88
C ASP A 377 -6.12 4.85 8.11
N HIS A 378 -5.86 4.42 9.35
CA HIS A 378 -5.85 3.00 9.75
C HIS A 378 -7.28 2.44 9.86
N GLU A 379 -8.21 3.20 10.40
CA GLU A 379 -9.63 2.84 10.46
C GLU A 379 -10.24 2.77 9.07
N ARG A 380 -9.86 3.69 8.16
CA ARG A 380 -10.25 3.67 6.74
C ARG A 380 -9.72 2.44 6.04
N ARG A 381 -8.45 2.07 6.24
CA ARG A 381 -7.90 0.80 5.70
C ARG A 381 -8.61 -0.43 6.27
N ALA A 382 -8.93 -0.41 7.56
CA ALA A 382 -9.70 -1.48 8.21
C ALA A 382 -11.17 -1.52 7.74
N LYS A 383 -11.76 -0.37 7.38
CA LYS A 383 -13.09 -0.27 6.75
C LYS A 383 -13.03 -0.76 5.29
N GLU A 384 -12.04 -0.38 4.51
CA GLU A 384 -11.81 -0.86 3.13
C GLU A 384 -11.62 -2.39 3.09
N ASP A 385 -10.91 -2.95 4.07
CA ASP A 385 -10.76 -4.40 4.22
C ASP A 385 -12.07 -5.11 4.65
N ARG A 386 -12.95 -4.42 5.40
CA ARG A 386 -14.32 -4.89 5.71
C ARG A 386 -15.29 -4.72 4.54
N GLU A 387 -15.14 -3.67 3.72
CA GLU A 387 -15.97 -3.35 2.54
C GLU A 387 -15.71 -4.30 1.38
N ARG A 388 -14.53 -4.94 1.31
CA ARG A 388 -14.30 -6.12 0.47
C ARG A 388 -15.22 -7.30 0.83
N GLY A 389 -15.94 -7.20 1.95
CA GLY A 389 -17.10 -8.01 2.32
C GLY A 389 -18.40 -7.19 2.41
N ARG A 390 -18.86 -6.62 1.29
CA ARG A 390 -20.22 -6.08 1.02
C ARG A 390 -20.76 -4.98 1.96
N VAL A 391 -20.66 -3.70 1.55
CA VAL A 391 -21.61 -2.63 1.89
C VAL A 391 -21.78 -1.65 0.69
N SER A 392 -22.95 -1.03 0.56
CA SER A 392 -23.42 -0.20 -0.57
C SER A 392 -22.59 1.07 -0.82
N VAL A 393 -22.17 1.24 -2.08
CA VAL A 393 -21.36 2.35 -2.63
C VAL A 393 -21.91 3.76 -2.32
N SER A 394 -23.20 3.88 -2.00
CA SER A 394 -23.87 5.17 -1.73
C SER A 394 -23.47 5.81 -0.40
N GLU A 395 -23.31 5.02 0.66
CA GLU A 395 -22.98 5.53 2.00
C GLU A 395 -21.50 5.95 2.08
N ALA A 396 -20.61 5.16 1.49
CA ALA A 396 -19.17 5.46 1.39
C ALA A 396 -18.87 6.75 0.59
N VAL A 397 -19.71 7.09 -0.41
CA VAL A 397 -19.57 8.34 -1.17
C VAL A 397 -20.04 9.55 -0.37
N ARG A 398 -21.06 9.38 0.48
CA ARG A 398 -21.57 10.45 1.35
C ARG A 398 -20.59 10.76 2.48
N GLU A 399 -20.01 9.73 3.09
CA GLU A 399 -18.98 9.86 4.14
C GLU A 399 -17.72 10.54 3.58
N ASN A 400 -17.23 10.12 2.39
CA ASN A 400 -16.12 10.79 1.70
C ASN A 400 -16.40 12.26 1.34
N ALA A 401 -17.62 12.60 0.92
CA ALA A 401 -17.99 13.99 0.63
C ALA A 401 -18.00 14.87 1.89
N THR A 402 -18.36 14.28 3.04
CA THR A 402 -18.40 14.96 4.34
C THR A 402 -16.98 15.21 4.84
N ILE A 403 -16.13 14.19 4.78
CA ILE A 403 -14.71 14.26 5.15
C ILE A 403 -13.99 15.32 4.31
N VAL A 404 -14.20 15.36 2.99
CA VAL A 404 -13.53 16.38 2.17
C VAL A 404 -14.03 17.79 2.49
N ARG A 405 -15.33 17.98 2.78
CA ARG A 405 -15.83 19.29 3.25
C ARG A 405 -15.14 19.73 4.54
N GLU A 406 -15.03 18.84 5.52
CA GLU A 406 -14.37 19.13 6.80
C GLU A 406 -12.88 19.46 6.62
N TYR A 407 -12.18 18.74 5.74
CA TYR A 407 -10.80 19.06 5.36
C TYR A 407 -10.68 20.41 4.65
N THR A 408 -11.59 20.74 3.74
CA THR A 408 -11.60 22.03 3.03
C THR A 408 -11.83 23.19 4.00
N THR A 409 -12.83 23.10 4.88
CA THR A 409 -13.11 24.12 5.89
C THR A 409 -11.94 24.28 6.87
N SER A 410 -11.29 23.18 7.26
CA SER A 410 -10.11 23.23 8.13
C SER A 410 -8.91 23.92 7.45
N LEU A 411 -8.69 23.64 6.16
CA LEU A 411 -7.63 24.28 5.38
C LEU A 411 -7.91 25.77 5.14
N GLU A 412 -9.16 26.15 4.90
CA GLU A 412 -9.59 27.54 4.76
C GLU A 412 -9.37 28.32 6.07
N ASN A 413 -9.76 27.75 7.21
CA ASN A 413 -9.53 28.35 8.52
C ASN A 413 -8.03 28.54 8.81
N LEU A 414 -7.20 27.56 8.44
CA LEU A 414 -5.74 27.67 8.58
C LEU A 414 -5.17 28.78 7.69
N ILE A 415 -5.64 28.88 6.44
CA ILE A 415 -5.21 29.93 5.50
C ILE A 415 -5.59 31.32 6.04
N VAL A 416 -6.81 31.50 6.55
CA VAL A 416 -7.26 32.78 7.13
C VAL A 416 -6.45 33.14 8.37
N SER A 417 -6.26 32.20 9.29
CA SER A 417 -5.45 32.43 10.51
C SER A 417 -4.00 32.80 10.18
N LEU A 418 -3.39 32.14 9.20
CA LEU A 418 -2.04 32.47 8.73
C LEU A 418 -1.99 33.84 8.04
N GLN A 419 -3.04 34.23 7.31
CA GLN A 419 -3.13 35.55 6.69
C GLN A 419 -3.29 36.68 7.73
N ASP A 420 -4.11 36.48 8.75
CA ASP A 420 -4.32 37.47 9.82
C ASP A 420 -3.05 37.65 10.65
N ARG A 421 -2.33 36.57 10.93
CA ARG A 421 -1.03 36.63 11.62
C ARG A 421 0.03 37.34 10.77
N LEU A 422 0.04 37.10 9.45
CA LEU A 422 0.97 37.77 8.54
C LEU A 422 0.67 39.27 8.43
N ARG A 423 -0.61 39.65 8.50
CA ARG A 423 -1.04 41.05 8.57
C ARG A 423 -0.60 41.72 9.87
N ALA A 424 -0.88 41.09 11.02
CA ALA A 424 -0.50 41.62 12.33
C ALA A 424 1.02 41.82 12.46
N ILE A 425 1.81 40.82 12.05
CA ILE A 425 3.28 40.92 12.05
C ILE A 425 3.75 42.07 11.16
N ASN A 426 3.13 42.29 9.99
CA ASN A 426 3.49 43.41 9.12
C ASN A 426 3.12 44.77 9.71
N GLU A 427 1.97 44.90 10.37
CA GLU A 427 1.50 46.18 10.92
C GLU A 427 2.33 46.59 12.15
N GLU A 428 2.52 45.68 13.11
CA GLU A 428 3.32 45.93 14.32
C GLU A 428 4.80 46.20 13.98
N TYR A 429 5.32 45.50 12.97
CA TYR A 429 6.72 45.62 12.61
C TYR A 429 7.03 46.85 11.78
N ASN A 430 6.16 47.23 10.84
CA ASN A 430 6.34 48.48 10.12
C ASN A 430 6.28 49.67 11.09
N TYR A 431 5.39 49.62 12.08
CA TYR A 431 5.35 50.63 13.13
C TYR A 431 6.66 50.66 13.93
N TYR A 432 7.12 49.52 14.45
CA TYR A 432 8.36 49.41 15.24
C TYR A 432 9.62 49.84 14.47
N LEU A 433 9.76 49.43 13.22
CA LEU A 433 10.90 49.84 12.37
C LEU A 433 10.88 51.34 12.12
N THR A 434 9.73 51.91 11.77
CA THR A 434 9.66 53.34 11.48
C THR A 434 9.97 54.18 12.71
N GLU A 435 9.42 53.84 13.87
CA GLU A 435 9.65 54.54 15.13
C GLU A 435 11.10 54.38 15.60
N ALA A 436 11.65 53.17 15.56
CA ALA A 436 13.03 52.92 15.96
C ALA A 436 14.06 53.54 14.99
N GLU A 437 13.81 53.51 13.67
CA GLU A 437 14.68 54.17 12.68
C GLU A 437 14.62 55.70 12.83
N THR A 438 13.45 56.29 13.11
CA THR A 438 13.33 57.73 13.35
C THR A 438 14.00 58.15 14.64
N ASP A 439 13.85 57.39 15.72
CA ASP A 439 14.44 57.71 17.03
C ASP A 439 15.96 57.61 16.99
N VAL A 440 16.51 56.53 16.42
CA VAL A 440 17.96 56.36 16.26
C VAL A 440 18.54 57.44 15.34
N SER A 441 17.82 57.82 14.27
CA SER A 441 18.26 58.90 13.38
C SER A 441 18.22 60.27 14.06
N HIS A 442 17.20 60.54 14.87
CA HIS A 442 17.06 61.78 15.61
C HIS A 442 18.13 61.92 16.71
N GLU A 443 18.34 60.88 17.52
CA GLU A 443 19.41 60.86 18.53
C GLU A 443 20.80 61.00 17.88
N ARG A 444 21.01 60.36 16.74
CA ARG A 444 22.26 60.50 15.97
C ARG A 444 22.48 61.92 15.47
N GLN A 445 21.42 62.58 14.99
CA GLN A 445 21.51 63.96 14.53
C GLN A 445 21.91 64.91 15.68
N ILE A 446 21.25 64.78 16.83
CA ILE A 446 21.56 65.59 18.03
C ILE A 446 23.01 65.38 18.48
N LEU A 447 23.48 64.13 18.52
CA LEU A 447 24.86 63.82 18.92
C LEU A 447 25.89 64.30 17.89
N ALA A 448 25.56 64.29 16.60
CA ALA A 448 26.42 64.83 15.55
C ALA A 448 26.53 66.36 15.64
N GLU A 449 25.41 67.06 15.89
CA GLU A 449 25.39 68.50 16.15
C GLU A 449 26.24 68.85 17.37
N HIS A 450 26.08 68.13 18.49
CA HIS A 450 26.89 68.33 19.70
C HIS A 450 28.39 68.06 19.50
N GLU A 451 28.77 67.07 18.69
CA GLU A 451 30.17 66.80 18.35
C GLU A 451 30.77 67.91 17.46
N GLU A 452 29.97 68.51 16.58
CA GLU A 452 30.38 69.64 15.75
C GLU A 452 30.55 70.91 16.58
N ASP A 453 29.59 71.24 17.44
CA ASP A 453 29.69 72.34 18.41
C ASP A 453 30.92 72.16 19.31
N SER A 454 31.17 70.92 19.76
CA SER A 454 32.37 70.61 20.55
C SER A 454 33.67 70.78 19.75
N LYS A 455 33.69 70.54 18.43
CA LYS A 455 34.86 70.83 17.56
C LYS A 455 35.07 72.33 17.42
N GLU A 456 34.01 73.09 17.17
CA GLU A 456 34.07 74.55 17.06
C GLU A 456 34.62 75.18 18.35
N ILE A 457 34.08 74.77 19.50
CA ILE A 457 34.55 75.19 20.83
C ILE A 457 36.04 74.87 21.00
N ARG A 458 36.49 73.66 20.65
CA ARG A 458 37.92 73.29 20.70
C ARG A 458 38.78 74.16 19.79
N GLN A 459 38.31 74.50 18.60
CA GLN A 459 39.04 75.35 17.65
C GLN A 459 39.17 76.79 18.17
N VAL A 460 38.11 77.33 18.78
CA VAL A 460 38.12 78.65 19.44
C VAL A 460 39.07 78.65 20.65
N PHE A 461 39.04 77.62 21.49
CA PHE A 461 39.97 77.50 22.63
C PHE A 461 41.42 77.40 22.19
N ARG A 462 41.74 76.57 21.19
CA ARG A 462 43.11 76.43 20.66
C ARG A 462 43.60 77.71 20.00
N SER A 463 42.78 78.38 19.19
CA SER A 463 43.16 79.64 18.55
C SER A 463 43.35 80.77 19.57
N SER A 464 42.50 80.84 20.59
CA SER A 464 42.62 81.80 21.70
C SER A 464 43.83 81.51 22.58
N SER A 465 44.10 80.25 22.91
CA SER A 465 45.29 79.82 23.67
C SER A 465 46.57 80.17 22.91
N ILE A 466 46.64 79.91 21.60
CA ILE A 466 47.79 80.28 20.75
C ILE A 466 47.95 81.81 20.63
N ALA A 467 46.85 82.56 20.51
CA ALA A 467 46.89 84.02 20.46
C ALA A 467 47.38 84.61 21.79
N LEU A 468 46.90 84.10 22.92
CA LEU A 468 47.36 84.49 24.25
C LEU A 468 48.82 84.11 24.47
N GLN A 469 49.24 82.90 24.09
CA GLN A 469 50.65 82.50 24.13
C GLN A 469 51.53 83.47 23.33
N LYS A 470 51.11 83.88 22.12
CA LYS A 470 51.86 84.85 21.30
C LYS A 470 51.95 86.24 21.94
N ILE A 471 50.89 86.71 22.60
CA ILE A 471 50.85 88.02 23.27
C ILE A 471 51.70 88.00 24.55
N TYR A 472 51.61 86.93 25.34
CA TYR A 472 52.23 86.83 26.67
C TYR A 472 53.63 86.22 26.69
N TRP A 473 54.16 85.70 25.58
CA TRP A 473 55.57 85.26 25.51
C TRP A 473 56.58 86.40 25.77
N GLY A 474 56.12 87.66 25.78
CA GLY A 474 56.91 88.86 26.14
C GLY A 474 56.80 89.32 27.60
N THR A 475 55.75 88.92 28.34
CA THR A 475 55.48 89.37 29.72
C THR A 475 55.39 88.14 30.62
N ARG A 476 56.43 87.90 31.45
CA ARG A 476 56.52 86.77 32.40
C ARG A 476 55.53 86.90 33.58
N GLU A 477 54.27 87.19 33.33
CA GLU A 477 53.24 87.28 34.37
C GLU A 477 52.69 85.89 34.73
N PRO A 478 52.62 85.55 36.03
CA PRO A 478 52.12 84.27 36.50
C PRO A 478 50.61 84.07 36.25
N GLU A 479 49.83 85.16 36.22
CA GLU A 479 48.38 85.11 35.98
C GLU A 479 48.05 84.66 34.54
N ALA A 480 48.87 85.06 33.55
CA ALA A 480 48.70 84.63 32.17
C ALA A 480 48.98 83.13 31.97
N GLN A 481 49.94 82.58 32.71
CA GLN A 481 50.23 81.14 32.69
C GLN A 481 49.07 80.33 33.29
N GLN A 482 48.42 80.84 34.34
CA GLN A 482 47.23 80.21 34.92
C GLN A 482 46.05 80.20 33.94
N ILE A 483 45.84 81.29 33.20
CA ILE A 483 44.78 81.37 32.18
C ILE A 483 45.03 80.36 31.04
N ILE A 484 46.26 80.25 30.55
CA ILE A 484 46.63 79.28 29.50
C ILE A 484 46.40 77.84 29.99
N GLN A 485 46.82 77.51 31.23
CA GLN A 485 46.58 76.18 31.81
C GLN A 485 45.09 75.87 31.98
N ASN A 486 44.27 76.84 32.37
CA ASN A 486 42.83 76.66 32.49
C ASN A 486 42.17 76.43 31.12
N LEU A 487 42.62 77.12 30.06
CA LEU A 487 42.14 76.91 28.69
C LEU A 487 42.55 75.53 28.14
N ASP A 488 43.77 75.07 28.43
CA ASP A 488 44.25 73.75 28.01
C ASP A 488 43.53 72.62 28.79
N ALA A 489 43.26 72.81 30.08
CA ALA A 489 42.48 71.87 30.89
C ALA A 489 41.01 71.79 30.42
N ALA A 490 40.40 72.92 30.08
CA ALA A 490 39.05 72.97 29.51
C ALA A 490 39.00 72.27 28.13
N ALA A 491 40.02 72.48 27.29
CA ALA A 491 40.13 71.79 25.99
C ALA A 491 40.29 70.27 26.15
N SER A 492 41.08 69.80 27.14
CA SER A 492 41.21 68.37 27.45
C SER A 492 39.90 67.76 27.99
N SER A 493 39.16 68.50 28.80
CA SER A 493 37.82 68.09 29.26
C SER A 493 36.83 67.95 28.10
N ALA A 494 36.87 68.90 27.14
CA ALA A 494 36.06 68.84 25.92
C ALA A 494 36.44 67.65 25.01
N GLU A 495 37.71 67.22 24.98
CA GLU A 495 38.13 66.01 24.25
C GLU A 495 37.59 64.72 24.87
N LYS A 496 37.53 64.64 26.20
CA LYS A 496 36.93 63.51 26.91
C LYS A 496 35.42 63.42 26.67
N SER A 497 34.73 64.57 26.71
CA SER A 497 33.30 64.67 26.36
C SER A 497 33.03 64.21 24.92
N SER A 498 33.85 64.65 23.96
CA SER A 498 33.79 64.25 22.56
C SER A 498 34.09 62.76 22.33
N ALA A 499 35.03 62.17 23.06
CA ALA A 499 35.27 60.73 23.01
C ALA A 499 34.06 59.93 23.51
N ALA A 500 33.37 60.40 24.56
CA ALA A 500 32.14 59.79 25.05
C ALA A 500 31.00 59.88 24.02
N VAL A 501 30.84 61.03 23.34
CA VAL A 501 29.86 61.21 22.25
C VAL A 501 30.15 60.26 21.08
N ARG A 502 31.42 60.09 20.68
CA ARG A 502 31.80 59.12 19.63
C ARG A 502 31.49 57.68 20.02
N VAL A 503 31.67 57.31 21.29
CA VAL A 503 31.28 55.98 21.80
C VAL A 503 29.76 55.80 21.76
N ALA A 504 29.00 56.82 22.14
CA ALA A 504 27.53 56.80 22.05
C ALA A 504 27.05 56.63 20.59
N ILE A 505 27.65 57.35 19.64
CA ILE A 505 27.38 57.18 18.19
C ILE A 505 27.72 55.75 17.74
N ALA A 506 28.85 55.19 18.17
CA ALA A 506 29.22 53.81 17.82
C ALA A 506 28.27 52.76 18.41
N MET A 507 27.73 53.00 19.61
CA MET A 507 26.68 52.17 20.22
C MET A 507 25.37 52.27 19.45
N LEU A 508 24.99 53.47 19.00
CA LEU A 508 23.83 53.66 18.12
C LEU A 508 24.03 52.96 16.77
N ASP A 509 25.22 53.00 16.18
CA ASP A 509 25.53 52.26 14.94
C ASP A 509 25.50 50.73 15.14
N SER A 510 25.84 50.26 16.34
CA SER A 510 25.69 48.85 16.70
C SER A 510 24.22 48.47 16.86
N LYS A 511 23.41 49.34 17.48
CA LYS A 511 21.96 49.16 17.66
C LYS A 511 21.23 49.19 16.31
N ALA A 512 21.60 50.11 15.42
CA ALA A 512 21.07 50.19 14.06
C ALA A 512 21.39 48.93 13.23
N ARG A 513 22.61 48.39 13.36
CA ARG A 513 22.99 47.11 12.73
C ARG A 513 22.19 45.93 13.27
N ALA A 514 21.99 45.85 14.59
CA ALA A 514 21.17 44.82 15.20
C ALA A 514 19.70 44.87 14.71
N PHE A 515 19.14 46.07 14.53
CA PHE A 515 17.83 46.24 13.91
C PHE A 515 17.80 45.80 12.44
N GLY A 516 18.87 46.08 11.68
CA GLY A 516 19.04 45.58 10.31
C GLY A 516 19.09 44.05 10.21
N ASP A 517 19.78 43.40 11.15
CA ASP A 517 19.84 41.94 11.22
C ASP A 517 18.46 41.35 11.59
N GLN A 518 17.75 41.95 12.55
CA GLN A 518 16.39 41.57 12.92
C GLN A 518 15.41 41.73 11.75
N LYS A 519 15.56 42.78 10.94
CA LYS A 519 14.84 42.99 9.69
C LYS A 519 15.08 41.89 8.67
N SER A 520 16.34 41.52 8.45
CA SER A 520 16.69 40.45 7.51
C SER A 520 16.10 39.09 7.93
N TRP A 521 16.12 38.77 9.23
CA TRP A 521 15.54 37.54 9.77
C TRP A 521 14.02 37.51 9.60
N MET A 522 13.36 38.65 9.81
CA MET A 522 11.91 38.76 9.63
C MET A 522 11.48 38.72 8.16
N GLU A 523 12.22 39.33 7.24
CA GLU A 523 11.99 39.20 5.80
C GLU A 523 12.09 37.74 5.35
N GLN A 524 13.05 36.99 5.90
CA GLN A 524 13.14 35.55 5.70
C GLN A 524 11.93 34.80 6.29
N HIS A 525 11.51 35.14 7.51
CA HIS A 525 10.33 34.53 8.15
C HIS A 525 9.03 34.81 7.37
N GLN A 526 8.85 36.03 6.88
CA GLN A 526 7.75 36.44 6.02
C GLN A 526 7.77 35.68 4.69
N LYS A 527 8.94 35.51 4.07
CA LYS A 527 9.11 34.73 2.85
C LYS A 527 8.68 33.28 3.04
N ILE A 528 9.10 32.65 4.15
CA ILE A 528 8.72 31.27 4.50
C ILE A 528 7.20 31.15 4.70
N MET A 529 6.59 32.09 5.44
CA MET A 529 5.13 32.11 5.65
C MET A 529 4.36 32.32 4.33
N CYS A 530 4.87 33.16 3.42
CA CYS A 530 4.29 33.34 2.08
C CYS A 530 4.39 32.06 1.23
N GLU A 531 5.53 31.37 1.28
CA GLU A 531 5.75 30.10 0.58
C GLU A 531 4.81 29.01 1.12
N LEU A 532 4.63 28.96 2.44
CA LEU A 532 3.71 28.02 3.10
C LEU A 532 2.26 28.30 2.70
N LEU A 533 1.82 29.56 2.66
CA LEU A 533 0.50 29.95 2.17
C LEU A 533 0.29 29.57 0.70
N ARG A 534 1.30 29.73 -0.17
CA ARG A 534 1.23 29.28 -1.58
C ARG A 534 1.09 27.77 -1.67
N SER A 535 1.90 27.03 -0.92
CA SER A 535 1.83 25.57 -0.88
C SER A 535 0.48 25.05 -0.39
N LEU A 536 -0.12 25.69 0.61
CA LEU A 536 -1.45 25.33 1.12
C LEU A 536 -2.55 25.61 0.10
N ARG A 537 -2.49 26.74 -0.61
CA ARG A 537 -3.43 27.07 -1.70
C ARG A 537 -3.32 26.08 -2.86
N ASP A 538 -2.10 25.70 -3.25
CA ASP A 538 -1.88 24.71 -4.30
C ASP A 538 -2.38 23.32 -3.90
N LEU A 539 -2.22 22.95 -2.64
CA LEU A 539 -2.76 21.68 -2.11
C LEU A 539 -4.29 21.69 -2.13
N ASN A 540 -4.91 22.79 -1.72
CA ASN A 540 -6.36 22.96 -1.75
C ASN A 540 -6.88 22.87 -3.20
N LYS A 541 -6.23 23.56 -4.15
CA LYS A 541 -6.56 23.50 -5.57
C LYS A 541 -6.47 22.07 -6.14
N ARG A 542 -5.40 21.33 -5.82
CA ARG A 542 -5.25 19.92 -6.25
C ARG A 542 -6.32 19.01 -5.64
N ALA A 543 -6.74 19.28 -4.40
CA ALA A 543 -7.84 18.53 -3.77
C ALA A 543 -9.17 18.77 -4.49
N PHE A 544 -9.47 20.02 -4.86
CA PHE A 544 -10.63 20.38 -5.68
C PHE A 544 -10.59 19.74 -7.07
N ASP A 545 -9.44 19.79 -7.76
CA ASP A 545 -9.29 19.18 -9.09
C ASP A 545 -9.51 17.66 -9.04
N ARG A 546 -8.98 16.99 -8.01
CA ARG A 546 -9.23 15.55 -7.79
C ARG A 546 -10.71 15.25 -7.55
N GLN A 547 -11.39 16.03 -6.71
CA GLN A 547 -12.83 15.85 -6.51
C GLN A 547 -13.62 16.04 -7.82
N ARG A 548 -13.25 17.04 -8.62
CA ARG A 548 -13.88 17.28 -9.91
C ARG A 548 -13.67 16.12 -10.87
N THR A 549 -12.46 15.58 -10.99
CA THR A 549 -12.18 14.40 -11.82
C THR A 549 -12.95 13.16 -11.36
N LEU A 550 -13.10 12.96 -10.04
CA LEU A 550 -13.89 11.85 -9.49
C LEU A 550 -15.40 12.02 -9.74
N MET A 551 -15.89 13.25 -9.91
CA MET A 551 -17.27 13.52 -10.31
C MET A 551 -17.46 13.34 -11.82
N ASP A 552 -16.53 13.82 -12.64
CA ASP A 552 -16.57 13.70 -14.11
C ASP A 552 -16.42 12.23 -14.58
N ASP A 553 -15.55 11.43 -13.92
CA ASP A 553 -15.40 9.99 -14.17
C ASP A 553 -16.66 9.19 -13.80
N LYS A 554 -17.47 9.67 -12.86
CA LYS A 554 -18.75 9.06 -12.48
C LYS A 554 -19.86 9.39 -13.48
N VAL A 555 -19.87 10.61 -14.02
CA VAL A 555 -20.80 11.03 -15.09
C VAL A 555 -20.50 10.27 -16.39
N SER A 556 -19.24 9.91 -16.64
CA SER A 556 -18.83 9.13 -17.82
C SER A 556 -19.08 7.62 -17.71
N LYS A 557 -19.41 7.11 -16.51
CA LYS A 557 -19.66 5.69 -16.21
C LYS A 557 -21.11 5.37 -15.84
N SER A 558 -21.98 6.37 -15.73
CA SER A 558 -23.44 6.22 -15.72
C SER A 558 -23.96 6.45 -17.14
#